data_AF-A0A965Y080-F1
#
_entry.id   AF-A0A965Y080-F1
#
_cell.length_a   1.000
_cell.length_b   1.000
_cell.length_c   1.000
_cell.angle_alpha   90.00
_cell.angle_beta   90.00
_cell.angle_gamma   90.00
#
_symmetry.space_group_name_H-M   'P 1'
#
loop_
_entity.id
_entity.type
_entity.pdbx_description
1 polymer ?
#
loop_
_entity_poly.entity_id
_entity_poly.type
_entity_poly.pdbx_seq_one_letter_code
_entity_poly.pdbx_strand_id
1 'polypeptide(L)'
;IKTMYENNGIGLAAVQVGVLRRIFVMDIQDGSGVHVMVNPEIVEREGSQMYMEGCLSVPGCAGEVERPARLVIRAMDRDGQPFEMEAEGLKAVCISHENDHLDGVLFTDKVKGDLIRE
;
A
#
# COMPACT_ATOMS: atom_id res chain seq x y z
N ILE A 1 3.14 6.86 10.46
CA ILE A 1 1.90 7.64 10.59
C ILE A 1 2.15 9.14 10.44
N LYS A 2 2.82 9.82 11.39
CA LYS A 2 3.11 11.26 11.27
C LYS A 2 3.69 11.66 9.91
N THR A 3 4.77 11.00 9.48
CA THR A 3 5.41 11.22 8.17
C THR A 3 4.47 11.01 6.97
N MET A 4 3.54 10.04 7.06
CA MET A 4 2.56 9.78 6.00
C MET A 4 1.65 10.99 5.81
N TYR A 5 1.07 11.50 6.90
CA TYR A 5 0.19 12.67 6.85
C TYR A 5 0.93 13.96 6.50
N GLU A 6 2.15 14.17 7.02
CA GLU A 6 2.96 15.37 6.69
C GLU A 6 3.29 15.48 5.20
N ASN A 7 3.27 14.36 4.47
CA ASN A 7 3.53 14.31 3.03
C ASN A 7 2.26 14.06 2.21
N ASN A 8 1.06 14.21 2.82
CA ASN A 8 -0.24 13.96 2.16
C ASN A 8 -0.36 12.56 1.52
N GLY A 9 0.32 11.56 2.08
CA GLY A 9 0.22 10.18 1.62
C GLY A 9 -0.97 9.44 2.22
N ILE A 10 -1.45 8.41 1.52
CA ILE A 10 -2.49 7.48 2.00
C ILE A 10 -1.92 6.13 2.48
N GLY A 11 -0.62 5.92 2.30
CA GLY A 11 0.12 4.73 2.67
C GLY A 11 1.59 5.07 2.91
N LEU A 12 2.23 4.34 3.83
CA LEU A 12 3.67 4.41 4.05
C LEU A 12 4.21 3.13 4.71
N ALA A 13 5.13 2.45 4.02
CA ALA A 13 5.88 1.32 4.51
C ALA A 13 7.11 1.75 5.31
N ALA A 14 7.45 0.99 6.36
CA ALA A 14 8.57 1.27 7.25
C ALA A 14 9.91 1.38 6.51
N VAL A 15 10.09 0.60 5.43
CA VAL A 15 11.29 0.64 4.59
C VAL A 15 11.50 2.00 3.91
N GLN A 16 10.43 2.75 3.63
CA GLN A 16 10.52 4.09 3.00
C GLN A 16 11.10 5.14 3.95
N VAL A 17 11.11 4.86 5.26
CA VAL A 17 11.74 5.70 6.29
C VAL A 17 12.99 5.03 6.89
N GLY A 18 13.60 4.08 6.16
CA GLY A 18 14.86 3.44 6.53
C GLY A 18 14.74 2.36 7.60
N VAL A 19 13.53 1.91 7.93
CA VAL A 19 13.30 0.86 8.93
C VAL A 19 13.00 -0.46 8.22
N LEU A 20 13.97 -1.38 8.23
CA LEU A 20 13.88 -2.69 7.59
C LEU A 20 13.02 -3.68 8.39
N ARG A 21 11.73 -3.37 8.54
CA ARG A 21 10.72 -4.20 9.19
C ARG A 21 9.50 -4.34 8.28
N ARG A 22 8.82 -5.49 8.35
CA ARG A 22 7.57 -5.75 7.60
C ARG A 22 6.40 -5.03 8.27
N ILE A 23 6.36 -3.71 8.13
CA ILE A 23 5.32 -2.86 8.72
C ILE A 23 4.93 -1.83 7.68
N PHE A 24 3.63 -1.62 7.48
CA PHE A 24 3.13 -0.43 6.82
C PHE A 24 1.94 0.16 7.56
N VAL A 25 1.66 1.42 7.27
CA VAL A 25 0.46 2.10 7.73
C VAL A 25 -0.29 2.66 6.53
N MET A 26 -1.61 2.75 6.64
CA MET A 26 -2.44 3.34 5.59
C MET A 26 -3.65 4.05 6.17
N ASP A 27 -4.09 5.10 5.49
CA ASP A 27 -5.36 5.79 5.74
C ASP A 27 -5.85 6.35 4.40
N ILE A 28 -6.90 5.75 3.85
CA ILE A 28 -7.48 6.17 2.56
C ILE A 28 -8.48 7.32 2.71
N GLN A 29 -8.61 7.90 3.92
CA GLN A 29 -9.42 9.08 4.20
C GLN A 29 -10.92 8.90 3.90
N ASP A 30 -11.42 7.66 4.00
CA ASP A 30 -12.83 7.27 3.83
C ASP A 30 -13.63 7.28 5.14
N GLY A 31 -13.00 7.73 6.24
CA GLY A 31 -13.56 7.70 7.60
C GLY A 31 -13.27 6.41 8.38
N SER A 32 -12.61 5.40 7.79
CA SER A 32 -12.19 4.19 8.52
C SER A 32 -10.98 4.41 9.44
N GLY A 33 -10.26 5.52 9.24
CA GLY A 33 -9.10 5.90 10.03
C GLY A 33 -7.84 5.12 9.64
N VAL A 34 -6.81 5.25 10.47
CA VAL A 34 -5.50 4.64 10.20
C VAL A 34 -5.49 3.15 10.51
N HIS A 35 -5.02 2.36 9.55
CA HIS A 35 -4.69 0.95 9.74
C HIS A 35 -3.18 0.79 9.92
N VAL A 36 -2.79 -0.06 10.87
CA VAL A 36 -1.41 -0.45 11.12
C VAL A 36 -1.29 -1.94 10.84
N MET A 37 -0.35 -2.30 9.97
CA MET A 37 -0.20 -3.66 9.45
C MET A 37 1.20 -4.16 9.76
N VAL A 38 1.32 -5.02 10.76
CA VAL A 38 2.59 -5.64 11.17
C VAL A 38 2.63 -7.09 10.68
N ASN A 39 3.74 -7.47 10.06
CA ASN A 39 3.93 -8.76 9.38
C ASN A 39 2.75 -9.13 8.47
N PRO A 40 2.34 -8.25 7.54
CA PRO A 40 1.23 -8.51 6.65
C PRO A 40 1.50 -9.66 5.68
N GLU A 41 0.44 -10.39 5.34
CA GLU A 41 0.39 -11.43 4.33
C GLU A 41 -0.94 -11.33 3.57
N ILE A 42 -0.88 -11.13 2.25
CA ILE A 42 -2.08 -11.20 1.40
C ILE A 42 -2.39 -12.69 1.16
N VAL A 43 -3.48 -13.18 1.74
CA VAL A 43 -3.86 -14.60 1.71
C VAL A 43 -4.81 -14.95 0.57
N GLU A 44 -5.58 -13.97 0.07
CA GLU A 44 -6.48 -14.13 -1.07
C GLU A 44 -6.45 -12.91 -1.99
N ARG A 45 -6.66 -13.14 -3.28
CA ARG A 45 -6.75 -12.11 -4.33
C ARG A 45 -7.83 -12.51 -5.33
N GLU A 46 -8.66 -11.56 -5.73
CA GLU A 46 -9.74 -11.78 -6.69
C GLU A 46 -9.87 -10.60 -7.67
N GLY A 47 -10.12 -10.92 -8.94
CA GLY A 47 -10.29 -9.95 -10.02
C GLY A 47 -9.03 -9.12 -10.33
N SER A 48 -9.16 -8.20 -11.28
CA SER A 48 -8.15 -7.18 -11.55
C SER A 48 -8.79 -5.81 -11.78
N GLN A 49 -8.05 -4.76 -11.46
CA GLN A 49 -8.37 -3.37 -11.72
C GLN A 49 -7.11 -2.62 -12.12
N MET A 50 -7.24 -1.65 -13.03
CA MET A 50 -6.18 -0.68 -13.30
C MET A 50 -6.36 0.52 -12.39
N TYR A 51 -5.28 1.00 -11.79
CA TYR A 51 -5.30 2.19 -10.96
C TYR A 51 -4.07 3.07 -11.23
N MET A 52 -4.26 4.39 -11.20
CA MET A 52 -3.16 5.34 -11.31
C MET A 52 -2.45 5.48 -9.96
N GLU A 53 -1.21 5.02 -9.86
CA GLU A 53 -0.43 5.04 -8.63
C GLU A 53 0.67 6.12 -8.69
N GLY A 54 0.96 6.70 -7.53
CA GLY A 54 2.17 7.47 -7.25
C GLY A 54 2.78 6.99 -5.93
N CYS A 55 3.99 7.46 -5.60
CA CYS A 55 4.68 7.04 -4.39
C CYS A 55 5.50 8.17 -3.78
N LEU A 56 5.48 8.31 -2.45
CA LEU A 56 6.31 9.28 -1.72
C LEU A 56 7.81 9.03 -1.90
N SER A 57 8.22 7.81 -2.23
CA SER A 57 9.61 7.45 -2.51
C SER A 57 10.04 7.70 -3.96
N VAL A 58 9.11 8.03 -4.87
CA VAL A 58 9.38 8.35 -6.28
C VAL A 58 8.60 9.62 -6.66
N PRO A 59 9.03 10.78 -6.14
CA PRO A 59 8.28 12.02 -6.29
C PRO A 59 8.17 12.46 -7.76
N GLY A 60 7.02 13.06 -8.12
CA GLY A 60 6.76 13.57 -9.46
C GLY A 60 6.52 12.49 -10.53
N CYS A 61 6.32 11.23 -10.12
CA CYS A 61 6.04 10.12 -11.03
C CYS A 61 4.69 9.49 -10.72
N ALA A 62 3.95 9.15 -11.78
CA ALA A 62 2.72 8.38 -11.71
C ALA A 62 2.66 7.34 -12.83
N GLY A 63 1.93 6.25 -12.62
CA GLY A 63 1.75 5.23 -13.66
C GLY A 63 0.57 4.31 -13.39
N GLU A 64 0.01 3.75 -14.45
CA GLU A 64 -1.11 2.82 -14.35
C GLU A 64 -0.60 1.43 -13.96
N VAL A 65 -1.09 0.89 -12.86
CA VAL A 65 -0.67 -0.42 -12.32
C VAL A 65 -1.89 -1.32 -12.20
N GLU A 66 -1.73 -2.59 -12.58
CA GLU A 66 -2.75 -3.61 -12.41
C GLU A 66 -2.68 -4.18 -10.98
N ARG A 67 -3.80 -4.10 -10.25
CA ARG A 67 -3.96 -4.61 -8.89
C ARG A 67 -5.15 -5.57 -8.78
N PRO A 68 -5.20 -6.44 -7.77
CA PRO A 68 -6.42 -7.19 -7.46
C PRO A 68 -7.60 -6.24 -7.23
N ALA A 69 -8.78 -6.57 -7.75
CA ALA A 69 -10.01 -5.81 -7.48
C ALA A 69 -10.40 -5.92 -5.99
N ARG A 70 -10.15 -7.10 -5.42
CA ARG A 70 -10.41 -7.50 -4.05
C ARG A 70 -9.24 -8.33 -3.52
N LEU A 71 -8.93 -8.20 -2.23
CA LEU A 71 -7.96 -9.04 -1.53
C LEU A 71 -8.35 -9.25 -0.07
N VAL A 72 -7.79 -10.30 0.54
CA VAL A 72 -7.82 -10.52 1.99
C VAL A 72 -6.39 -10.48 2.50
N ILE A 73 -6.15 -9.64 3.52
CA ILE A 73 -4.86 -9.50 4.19
C ILE A 73 -4.96 -9.99 5.63
N ARG A 74 -3.98 -10.78 6.06
CA ARG A 74 -3.75 -11.14 7.46
C ARG A 74 -2.59 -10.31 7.99
N ALA A 75 -2.73 -9.73 9.17
CA ALA A 75 -1.68 -8.95 9.81
C ALA A 75 -1.85 -8.93 11.34
N MET A 76 -0.91 -8.30 12.04
CA MET A 76 -1.10 -7.88 13.43
C MET A 76 -1.27 -6.37 13.50
N ASP A 77 -2.06 -5.90 14.46
CA ASP A 77 -2.20 -4.47 14.75
C ASP A 77 -1.02 -3.91 15.56
N ARG A 78 -1.12 -2.64 15.95
CA ARG A 78 -0.11 -1.94 16.76
C ARG A 78 0.14 -2.55 18.13
N ASP A 79 -0.82 -3.31 18.66
CA ASP A 79 -0.76 -3.94 19.98
C ASP A 79 -0.44 -5.45 19.86
N GLY A 80 -0.13 -5.92 18.64
CA GLY A 80 0.26 -7.30 18.35
C GLY A 80 -0.92 -8.26 18.24
N GLN A 81 -2.16 -7.78 18.17
CA GLN A 81 -3.32 -8.64 18.01
C GLN A 81 -3.48 -9.03 16.53
N PRO A 82 -3.63 -10.32 16.21
CA PRO A 82 -3.83 -10.76 14.84
C PRO A 82 -5.23 -10.39 14.35
N PHE A 83 -5.33 -10.02 13.07
CA PHE A 83 -6.59 -9.78 12.39
C PHE A 83 -6.52 -10.16 10.91
N GLU A 84 -7.69 -10.29 10.31
CA GLU A 84 -7.86 -10.37 8.86
C GLU A 84 -8.77 -9.24 8.38
N MET A 85 -8.47 -8.71 7.19
CA MET A 85 -9.23 -7.62 6.60
C MET A 85 -9.44 -7.90 5.12
N GLU A 86 -10.70 -7.78 4.72
CA GLU A 86 -11.10 -7.74 3.32
C GLU A 86 -11.01 -6.30 2.80
N ALA A 87 -10.47 -6.14 1.60
CA ALA A 87 -10.29 -4.84 0.97
C ALA A 87 -10.62 -4.91 -0.52
N GLU A 88 -11.25 -3.85 -1.01
CA GLU A 88 -11.65 -3.69 -2.41
C GLU A 88 -11.27 -2.29 -2.90
N GLY A 89 -11.24 -2.09 -4.22
CA GLY A 89 -11.01 -0.78 -4.84
C GLY A 89 -9.70 -0.13 -4.37
N LEU A 90 -9.77 1.15 -3.97
CA LEU A 90 -8.60 1.90 -3.51
C LEU A 90 -7.93 1.27 -2.27
N LYS A 91 -8.69 0.63 -1.38
CA LYS A 91 -8.12 -0.04 -0.19
C LYS A 91 -7.24 -1.22 -0.62
N ALA A 92 -7.69 -2.02 -1.58
CA ALA A 92 -6.92 -3.13 -2.15
C ALA A 92 -5.67 -2.65 -2.88
N VAL A 93 -5.77 -1.53 -3.62
CA VAL A 93 -4.62 -0.89 -4.30
C VAL A 93 -3.58 -0.45 -3.28
N CYS A 94 -3.98 0.32 -2.26
CA CYS A 94 -3.07 0.82 -1.23
C CYS A 94 -2.37 -0.33 -0.48
N ILE A 95 -3.11 -1.35 -0.05
CA ILE A 95 -2.52 -2.54 0.59
C ILE A 95 -1.51 -3.23 -0.33
N SER A 96 -1.85 -3.40 -1.60
CA SER A 96 -0.95 -4.05 -2.56
C SER A 96 0.34 -3.25 -2.78
N HIS A 97 0.24 -1.92 -2.86
CA HIS A 97 1.37 -1.01 -3.00
C HIS A 97 2.29 -1.05 -1.77
N GLU A 98 1.71 -0.90 -0.58
CA GLU A 98 2.50 -0.89 0.65
C GLU A 98 3.12 -2.26 0.96
N ASN A 99 2.43 -3.35 0.64
CA ASN A 99 2.99 -4.69 0.77
C ASN A 99 4.15 -4.93 -0.21
N ASP A 100 4.09 -4.40 -1.44
CA ASP A 100 5.19 -4.49 -2.41
C ASP A 100 6.47 -3.83 -1.90
N HIS A 101 6.36 -2.68 -1.21
CA HIS A 101 7.51 -2.05 -0.57
C HIS A 101 8.22 -3.00 0.41
N LEU A 102 7.46 -3.80 1.17
CA LEU A 102 8.04 -4.77 2.11
C LEU A 102 8.81 -5.91 1.42
N ASP A 103 8.52 -6.13 0.14
CA ASP A 103 9.18 -7.10 -0.73
C ASP A 103 10.23 -6.44 -1.66
N GLY A 104 10.48 -5.13 -1.47
CA GLY A 104 11.47 -4.37 -2.24
C GLY A 104 11.03 -4.05 -3.67
N VAL A 105 9.73 -4.09 -3.95
CA VAL A 105 9.15 -3.80 -5.26
C VAL A 105 8.54 -2.40 -5.26
N LEU A 106 8.82 -1.62 -6.29
CA LEU A 106 8.22 -0.30 -6.50
C LEU A 106 7.11 -0.39 -7.55
N PHE A 107 6.15 0.53 -7.49
CA PHE A 107 5.09 0.60 -8.52
C PHE A 107 5.68 0.78 -9.94
N THR A 108 6.82 1.47 -10.06
CA THR A 108 7.56 1.66 -11.32
C THR A 108 7.98 0.35 -11.98
N ASP A 109 8.15 -0.72 -11.20
CA ASP A 109 8.47 -2.05 -11.71
C ASP A 109 7.25 -2.76 -12.32
N LYS A 110 6.04 -2.25 -12.05
CA LYS A 110 4.75 -2.86 -12.43
C LYS A 110 3.91 -2.00 -13.38
N VAL A 111 4.33 -0.77 -13.70
CA VAL A 111 3.61 0.13 -14.60
C VAL A 111 3.34 -0.55 -15.93
N LYS A 112 2.08 -0.46 -16.38
CA LYS A 112 1.65 -0.84 -17.72
C LYS A 112 1.71 0.41 -18.59
N GLY A 113 2.47 0.35 -19.69
CA GLY A 113 2.67 1.49 -20.58
C GLY A 113 3.71 2.45 -20.07
N ASP A 114 3.44 3.75 -20.19
CA ASP A 114 4.42 4.80 -19.90
C ASP A 114 4.35 5.27 -18.44
N LEU A 115 5.52 5.48 -17.83
CA LEU A 115 5.63 6.19 -16.56
C LEU A 115 5.49 7.70 -16.83
N ILE A 116 4.43 8.29 -16.29
CA ILE A 116 4.17 9.73 -16.38
C ILE A 116 5.10 10.44 -15.40
N ARG A 117 5.76 11.50 -15.87
CA ARG A 117 6.64 12.37 -15.06
C ARG A 117 6.14 13.80 -15.16
N GLU A 118 5.98 14.45 -14.01
CA GLU A 118 5.65 15.88 -13.87
C GLU A 118 6.91 16.77 -13.84
#